data_AF-A0A7W1E245-F1
#
_entry.id   AF-A0A7W1E245-F1
#
_cell.length_a   1.000
_cell.length_b   1.000
_cell.length_c   1.000
_cell.angle_alpha   90.00
_cell.angle_beta   90.00
_cell.angle_gamma   90.00
#
_symmetry.space_group_name_H-M   'P 1'
#
loop_
_entity.id
_entity.type
_entity.pdbx_description
1 polymer ?
#
loop_
_entity_poly.entity_id
_entity_poly.type
_entity_poly.pdbx_seq_one_letter_code
_entity_poly.pdbx_strand_id
1 'polypeptide(L)'
;MPVEAPMQATVVSVDVAVGDAVAVGQQLVVLESMKMEHVIAAETAGVITAVAVAAGQTVYPGDLLVAVDPTADRGAVSAATTTEGGPQSELGSVRPDLAEVLERHAVGMDDRRPEAVARRRRTGQRTTRENVEDLVDPGSWVEYGPAVIAAQRRRRSLEDLVARTPADGLVAGVGAVNGHSTIVMSYDYTVLAGTQGLQNHRKKDRLFELAERLRLPIVFFTEGGGGRPGDTDGTGASGLDCLAFSLFAHLSGLVPLIAINSGYCFAGNAAILGCCDVVIATANSNIGMGGPAMIEGGGLGVYPPTEIGPMSVQVPNGVVDIAVADEAAAVAAAKQYLSYFQGPVLDWECADQAELRSAIPENRLRIYDVRDVVATLADSGSVLELRPEFGVGMITALVRIEGRPLGLIANNPTHLAGAIDANGADKASRFLQLCDAYDIPILFLCDTPGIMVGPEVEKTALVRHVSRMFVTGASITVPFFTIVLRKGYGLGAQAMAGGSFKAPVFTVAWPTGEFGGMGLEGAVKLGYRNELAAIEDDDERERTFREMVARMYEHGKALNTATYFEIDDVIDPAQSRRWIVSALDAAPPPLPHAGKKRPFIDTW
;
A
#
# COMPACT_ATOMS: atom_id res chain seq x y z
N MET A 1 -19.11 -54.46 36.73
CA MET A 1 -18.36 -53.88 35.60
C MET A 1 -17.20 -53.08 36.16
N PRO A 2 -15.95 -53.36 35.76
CA PRO A 2 -14.79 -52.58 36.16
C PRO A 2 -14.78 -51.23 35.43
N VAL A 3 -14.40 -50.18 36.14
CA VAL A 3 -14.05 -48.87 35.61
C VAL A 3 -12.54 -48.75 35.77
N GLU A 4 -11.82 -48.70 34.66
CA GLU A 4 -10.37 -48.77 34.62
C GLU A 4 -9.76 -47.42 34.26
N ALA A 5 -8.52 -47.20 34.68
CA ALA A 5 -7.75 -46.02 34.31
C ALA A 5 -7.47 -46.08 32.80
N PRO A 6 -7.86 -45.06 32.01
CA PRO A 6 -7.62 -45.06 30.57
C PRO A 6 -6.17 -44.70 30.22
N MET A 7 -5.41 -44.16 31.17
CA MET A 7 -4.04 -43.68 30.98
C MET A 7 -3.25 -43.72 32.28
N GLN A 8 -1.94 -43.50 32.19
CA GLN A 8 -1.12 -43.24 33.37
C GLN A 8 -1.45 -41.86 33.94
N ALA A 9 -1.83 -41.79 35.22
CA ALA A 9 -2.23 -40.56 35.88
C ALA A 9 -2.08 -40.65 37.41
N THR A 10 -2.16 -39.53 38.11
CA THR A 10 -2.28 -39.46 39.57
C THR A 10 -3.74 -39.21 39.93
N VAL A 11 -4.30 -39.97 40.86
CA VAL A 11 -5.67 -39.78 41.34
C VAL A 11 -5.74 -38.49 42.15
N VAL A 12 -6.57 -37.54 41.75
CA VAL A 12 -6.79 -36.26 42.44
C VAL A 12 -7.87 -36.40 43.50
N SER A 13 -9.02 -36.94 43.12
CA SER A 13 -10.15 -37.21 44.02
C SER A 13 -10.81 -38.53 43.66
N VAL A 14 -11.43 -39.13 44.67
CA VAL A 14 -12.36 -40.26 44.52
C VAL A 14 -13.65 -39.80 45.18
N ASP A 15 -14.71 -39.67 44.38
CA ASP A 15 -15.94 -38.97 44.77
C ASP A 15 -17.09 -39.94 45.11
N VAL A 16 -16.76 -41.24 45.24
CA VAL A 16 -17.71 -42.32 45.54
C VAL A 16 -17.14 -43.31 46.55
N ALA A 17 -18.01 -43.96 47.32
CA ALA A 17 -17.69 -45.01 48.28
C ALA A 17 -18.39 -46.33 47.94
N VAL A 18 -17.88 -47.44 48.48
CA VAL A 18 -18.53 -48.76 48.34
C VAL A 18 -19.92 -48.72 48.99
N GLY A 19 -20.94 -49.12 48.23
CA GLY A 19 -22.35 -49.06 48.62
C GLY A 19 -23.11 -47.88 48.02
N ASP A 20 -22.43 -46.90 47.40
CA ASP A 20 -23.11 -45.76 46.78
C ASP A 20 -23.82 -46.17 45.49
N ALA A 21 -25.04 -45.68 45.30
CA ALA A 21 -25.75 -45.78 44.02
C ALA A 21 -25.29 -44.65 43.09
N VAL A 22 -24.90 -45.00 41.86
CA VAL A 22 -24.40 -44.05 40.86
C VAL A 22 -25.26 -44.07 39.59
N ALA A 23 -25.45 -42.91 38.98
CA ALA A 23 -26.12 -42.76 37.69
C ALA A 23 -25.13 -42.76 36.52
N VAL A 24 -25.60 -43.08 35.30
CA VAL A 24 -24.78 -42.95 34.09
C VAL A 24 -24.31 -41.50 33.95
N GLY A 25 -23.01 -41.30 33.70
CA GLY A 25 -22.39 -39.99 33.57
C GLY A 25 -21.99 -39.32 34.88
N GLN A 26 -22.29 -39.92 36.04
CA GLN A 26 -21.85 -39.39 37.34
C GLN A 26 -20.33 -39.52 37.48
N GLN A 27 -19.67 -38.46 37.95
CA GLN A 27 -18.24 -38.45 38.25
C GLN A 27 -17.91 -39.44 39.37
N LEU A 28 -16.88 -40.28 39.14
CA LEU A 28 -16.41 -41.30 40.08
C LEU A 28 -15.03 -40.96 40.64
N VAL A 29 -14.09 -40.63 39.75
CA VAL A 29 -12.68 -40.38 40.07
C VAL A 29 -12.17 -39.26 39.18
N VAL A 30 -11.37 -38.35 39.72
CA VAL A 30 -10.62 -37.37 38.92
C VAL A 30 -9.17 -37.81 38.85
N LEU A 31 -8.63 -37.90 37.64
CA LEU A 31 -7.24 -38.27 37.36
C LEU A 31 -6.47 -37.06 36.80
N GLU A 32 -5.30 -36.76 37.34
CA GLU A 32 -4.38 -35.76 36.78
C GLU A 32 -3.30 -36.45 35.93
N SER A 33 -3.19 -36.07 34.67
CA SER A 33 -2.08 -36.44 33.81
C SER A 33 -1.62 -35.21 33.02
N MET A 34 -0.31 -34.96 32.99
CA MET A 34 0.29 -33.85 32.24
C MET A 34 -0.36 -32.46 32.50
N LYS A 35 -0.67 -32.14 33.77
CA LYS A 35 -1.35 -30.89 34.22
C LYS A 35 -2.81 -30.73 33.78
N MET A 36 -3.43 -31.81 33.30
CA MET A 36 -4.84 -31.85 32.94
C MET A 36 -5.57 -32.81 33.87
N GLU A 37 -6.71 -32.38 34.39
CA GLU A 37 -7.63 -33.24 35.12
C GLU A 37 -8.60 -33.92 34.16
N HIS A 38 -8.82 -35.21 34.38
CA HIS A 38 -9.68 -36.07 33.60
C HIS A 38 -10.71 -36.70 34.52
N VAL A 39 -11.97 -36.33 34.31
CA VAL A 39 -13.10 -36.90 35.04
C VAL A 39 -13.40 -38.28 34.49
N ILE A 40 -13.29 -39.31 35.33
CA ILE A 40 -13.74 -40.67 35.04
C ILE A 40 -15.17 -40.79 35.55
N ALA A 41 -16.12 -40.89 34.61
CA ALA A 41 -17.54 -40.97 34.88
C ALA A 41 -18.05 -42.41 34.80
N ALA A 42 -19.17 -42.69 35.46
CA ALA A 42 -19.84 -43.98 35.42
C ALA A 42 -20.44 -44.26 34.03
N GLU A 43 -19.99 -45.32 33.36
CA GLU A 43 -20.56 -45.73 32.07
C GLU A 43 -21.94 -46.41 32.21
N THR A 44 -22.24 -46.94 33.39
CA THR A 44 -23.49 -47.64 33.71
C THR A 44 -24.02 -47.19 35.07
N ALA A 45 -25.35 -47.17 35.23
CA ALA A 45 -25.96 -46.95 36.54
C ALA A 45 -25.90 -48.25 37.36
N GLY A 46 -25.63 -48.15 38.65
CA GLY A 46 -25.49 -49.31 39.53
C GLY A 46 -25.02 -48.93 40.93
N VAL A 47 -24.58 -49.92 41.71
CA VAL A 47 -24.02 -49.70 43.05
C VAL A 47 -22.51 -49.94 43.03
N ILE A 48 -21.72 -49.06 43.64
CA ILE A 48 -20.28 -49.23 43.77
C ILE A 48 -19.98 -50.44 44.66
N THR A 49 -19.31 -51.46 44.13
CA THR A 49 -18.94 -52.68 44.86
C THR A 49 -17.48 -52.68 45.32
N ALA A 50 -16.61 -51.90 44.68
CA ALA A 50 -15.23 -51.73 45.10
C ALA A 50 -14.69 -50.36 44.65
N VAL A 51 -13.83 -49.78 45.47
CA VAL A 51 -12.98 -48.62 45.14
C VAL A 51 -11.54 -49.09 45.37
N ALA A 52 -10.74 -49.16 44.31
CA ALA A 52 -9.41 -49.78 44.32
C ALA A 52 -8.26 -48.77 44.36
N VAL A 53 -8.58 -47.47 44.41
CA VAL A 53 -7.61 -46.37 44.38
C VAL A 53 -7.87 -45.34 45.48
N ALA A 54 -6.85 -44.57 45.82
CA ALA A 54 -6.93 -43.44 46.76
C ALA A 54 -6.35 -42.16 46.14
N ALA A 55 -6.80 -41.00 46.63
CA ALA A 55 -6.22 -39.71 46.25
C ALA A 55 -4.69 -39.68 46.51
N GLY A 56 -3.95 -39.15 45.55
CA GLY A 56 -2.48 -39.15 45.50
C GLY A 56 -1.84 -40.41 44.91
N GLN A 57 -2.61 -41.47 44.63
CA GLN A 57 -2.09 -42.71 44.05
C GLN A 57 -1.82 -42.56 42.53
N THR A 58 -0.68 -43.05 42.07
CA THR A 58 -0.41 -43.19 40.63
C THR A 58 -1.03 -44.48 40.10
N VAL A 59 -1.78 -44.37 39.01
CA VAL A 59 -2.42 -45.46 38.29
C VAL A 59 -1.87 -45.54 36.86
N TYR A 60 -1.92 -46.74 36.27
CA TYR A 60 -1.50 -47.07 34.92
C TYR A 60 -2.69 -47.50 34.06
N PRO A 61 -2.58 -47.46 32.71
CA PRO A 61 -3.67 -47.90 31.83
C PRO A 61 -4.12 -49.33 32.16
N GLY A 62 -5.43 -49.52 32.38
CA GLY A 62 -6.02 -50.80 32.76
C GLY A 62 -6.06 -51.08 34.27
N ASP A 63 -5.48 -50.21 35.12
CA ASP A 63 -5.63 -50.34 36.57
C ASP A 63 -7.09 -50.12 36.97
N LEU A 64 -7.62 -51.00 37.80
CA LEU A 64 -8.98 -50.87 38.32
C LEU A 64 -9.08 -49.62 39.20
N LEU A 65 -10.03 -48.73 38.89
CA LEU A 65 -10.37 -47.58 39.71
C LEU A 65 -11.53 -47.90 40.64
N VAL A 66 -12.66 -48.31 40.06
CA VAL A 66 -13.93 -48.56 40.75
C VAL A 66 -14.64 -49.74 40.08
N ALA A 67 -15.42 -50.54 40.83
CA ALA A 67 -16.29 -51.56 40.27
C ALA A 67 -17.76 -51.22 40.53
N VAL A 68 -18.61 -51.32 39.50
CA VAL A 68 -20.05 -51.01 39.57
C VAL A 68 -20.86 -52.28 39.32
N ASP A 69 -21.82 -52.60 40.18
CA ASP A 69 -22.81 -53.66 39.94
C ASP A 69 -24.11 -53.06 39.36
N PRO A 70 -24.42 -53.33 38.07
CA PRO A 70 -25.61 -52.81 37.41
C PRO A 70 -26.91 -53.56 37.78
N THR A 71 -26.82 -54.67 38.52
CA THR A 71 -27.95 -55.56 38.85
C THR A 71 -28.48 -55.42 40.27
N ALA A 72 -27.80 -54.64 41.12
CA ALA A 72 -28.19 -54.40 42.50
C ALA A 72 -29.50 -53.58 42.58
N ASP A 73 -30.45 -54.07 43.39
CA ASP A 73 -31.80 -53.50 43.54
C ASP A 73 -31.74 -52.09 44.13
N ARG A 74 -32.48 -51.15 43.51
CA ARG A 74 -32.43 -49.72 43.83
C ARG A 74 -33.21 -49.44 45.11
N GLY A 75 -32.54 -49.57 46.26
CA GLY A 75 -33.02 -48.96 47.50
C GLY A 75 -33.28 -47.47 47.28
N ALA A 76 -34.47 -46.99 47.65
CA ALA A 76 -35.01 -45.67 47.30
C ALA A 76 -34.02 -44.51 47.55
N VAL A 77 -33.33 -44.08 46.50
CA VAL A 77 -32.61 -42.81 46.47
C VAL A 77 -33.64 -41.76 46.02
N SER A 78 -34.11 -40.98 47.00
CA SER A 78 -34.76 -39.69 46.77
C SER A 78 -34.01 -38.94 45.68
N ALA A 79 -34.74 -38.37 44.72
CA ALA A 79 -34.21 -37.48 43.69
C ALA A 79 -33.44 -36.31 44.35
N ALA A 80 -32.17 -36.57 44.68
CA ALA A 80 -31.18 -35.55 44.86
C ALA A 80 -30.96 -34.99 43.47
N THR A 81 -31.34 -33.73 43.33
CA THR A 81 -31.03 -32.82 42.24
C THR A 81 -29.82 -33.29 41.47
N THR A 82 -30.02 -33.60 40.19
CA THR A 82 -28.94 -33.69 39.20
C THR A 82 -28.16 -32.38 39.24
N THR A 83 -27.15 -32.30 40.09
CA THR A 83 -26.00 -31.43 39.86
C THR A 83 -25.23 -32.09 38.74
N GLU A 84 -25.61 -31.73 37.50
CA GLU A 84 -24.73 -31.85 36.34
C GLU A 84 -23.44 -31.11 36.69
N GLY A 85 -22.46 -31.85 37.22
CA GLY A 85 -21.20 -31.36 37.76
C GLY A 85 -20.09 -31.24 36.73
N GLY A 86 -20.41 -30.90 35.48
CA GLY A 86 -19.50 -30.10 34.67
C GLY A 86 -19.96 -28.65 34.84
N PRO A 87 -19.09 -27.62 34.83
CA PRO A 87 -19.56 -26.25 34.75
C PRO A 87 -20.35 -26.11 33.44
N GLN A 88 -21.67 -26.28 33.51
CA GLN A 88 -22.59 -25.63 32.60
C GLN A 88 -22.41 -24.14 32.85
N SER A 89 -21.35 -23.59 32.27
CA SER A 89 -21.28 -22.16 32.01
C SER A 89 -22.60 -21.83 31.34
N GLU A 90 -23.45 -21.07 32.00
CA GLU A 90 -24.59 -20.45 31.33
C GLU A 90 -24.03 -19.83 30.05
N LEU A 91 -24.56 -20.27 28.90
CA LEU A 91 -24.17 -19.74 27.60
C LEU A 91 -24.41 -18.23 27.63
N GLY A 92 -23.37 -17.44 27.93
CA GLY A 92 -23.45 -15.99 28.11
C GLY A 92 -22.75 -15.42 29.36
N SER A 93 -22.45 -16.20 30.40
CA SER A 93 -21.72 -15.67 31.56
C SER A 93 -20.24 -15.44 31.20
N VAL A 94 -19.76 -14.20 31.27
CA VAL A 94 -18.36 -13.86 31.03
C VAL A 94 -17.53 -14.32 32.22
N ARG A 95 -16.60 -15.26 31.98
CA ARG A 95 -15.67 -15.75 33.01
C ARG A 95 -14.76 -14.61 33.50
N PRO A 96 -14.27 -14.65 34.76
CA PRO A 96 -13.37 -13.62 35.29
C PRO A 96 -12.10 -13.39 34.47
N ASP A 97 -11.49 -14.46 33.95
CA ASP A 97 -10.29 -14.37 33.10
C ASP A 97 -10.59 -13.73 31.75
N LEU A 98 -11.72 -14.07 31.12
CA LEU A 98 -12.19 -13.40 29.92
C LEU A 98 -12.53 -11.92 30.18
N ALA A 99 -13.14 -11.60 31.32
CA ALA A 99 -13.45 -10.22 31.70
C ALA A 99 -12.17 -9.37 31.81
N GLU A 100 -11.08 -9.92 32.38
CA GLU A 100 -9.78 -9.24 32.42
C GLU A 100 -9.22 -8.96 31.02
N VAL A 101 -9.33 -9.91 30.09
CA VAL A 101 -8.90 -9.74 28.69
C VAL A 101 -9.75 -8.67 27.98
N LEU A 102 -11.08 -8.72 28.15
CA LEU A 102 -11.99 -7.76 27.55
C LEU A 102 -11.73 -6.34 28.05
N GLU A 103 -11.53 -6.16 29.36
CA GLU A 103 -11.13 -4.87 29.93
C GLU A 103 -9.77 -4.43 29.39
N ARG A 104 -8.79 -5.34 29.28
CA ARG A 104 -7.47 -5.03 28.73
C ARG A 104 -7.52 -4.56 27.28
N HIS A 105 -8.42 -5.12 26.48
CA HIS A 105 -8.66 -4.66 25.11
C HIS A 105 -9.40 -3.32 25.09
N ALA A 106 -10.40 -3.15 25.96
CA ALA A 106 -11.21 -1.94 26.05
C ALA A 106 -10.36 -0.70 26.40
N VAL A 107 -9.37 -0.79 27.29
CA VAL A 107 -8.51 0.36 27.67
C VAL A 107 -7.86 1.04 26.46
N GLY A 108 -7.57 0.29 25.40
CA GLY A 108 -6.97 0.84 24.18
C GLY A 108 -7.95 1.57 23.25
N MET A 109 -9.26 1.45 23.49
CA MET A 109 -10.32 1.99 22.65
C MET A 109 -10.62 3.46 22.94
N ASP A 110 -11.18 4.16 21.95
CA ASP A 110 -11.36 5.62 22.01
C ASP A 110 -12.36 6.06 23.08
N ASP A 111 -13.42 5.28 23.29
CA ASP A 111 -14.43 5.49 24.34
C ASP A 111 -13.83 5.43 25.75
N ARG A 112 -12.75 4.65 25.93
CA ARG A 112 -11.98 4.56 27.17
C ARG A 112 -10.83 5.56 27.26
N ARG A 113 -10.64 6.41 26.24
CA ARG A 113 -9.54 7.39 26.15
C ARG A 113 -10.01 8.82 25.80
N PRO A 114 -11.03 9.38 26.48
CA PRO A 114 -11.64 10.66 26.12
C PRO A 114 -10.65 11.85 26.09
N GLU A 115 -9.63 11.86 26.95
CA GLU A 115 -8.59 12.90 26.94
C GLU A 115 -7.75 12.88 25.65
N ALA A 116 -7.42 11.68 25.16
CA ALA A 116 -6.63 11.49 23.93
C ALA A 116 -7.46 11.88 22.71
N VAL A 117 -8.73 11.45 22.67
CA VAL A 117 -9.70 11.83 21.64
C VAL A 117 -9.86 13.35 21.60
N ALA A 118 -10.11 13.99 22.76
CA ALA A 118 -10.25 15.45 22.84
C ALA A 118 -8.99 16.18 22.36
N ARG A 119 -7.79 15.63 22.56
CA ARG A 119 -6.54 16.20 22.04
C ARG A 119 -6.47 16.15 20.51
N ARG A 120 -6.91 15.07 19.87
CA ARG A 120 -6.98 14.98 18.40
C ARG A 120 -8.02 15.95 17.83
N ARG A 121 -9.19 16.06 18.47
CA ARG A 121 -10.22 17.02 18.05
C ARG A 121 -9.75 18.47 18.08
N ARG A 122 -8.89 18.85 19.05
CA ARG A 122 -8.31 20.20 19.09
C ARG A 122 -7.44 20.54 17.88
N THR A 123 -6.87 19.55 17.20
CA THR A 123 -6.08 19.74 15.98
C THR A 123 -6.89 19.47 14.71
N GLY A 124 -8.21 19.25 14.83
CA GLY A 124 -9.08 18.89 13.70
C GLY A 124 -8.82 17.50 13.13
N GLN A 125 -8.05 16.66 13.84
CA GLN A 125 -7.65 15.34 13.36
C GLN A 125 -8.54 14.23 13.96
N ARG A 126 -8.63 13.13 13.21
CA ARG A 126 -9.17 11.85 13.63
C ARG A 126 -8.22 11.15 14.59
N THR A 127 -8.73 10.16 15.31
CA THR A 127 -7.88 9.22 16.04
C THR A 127 -7.34 8.17 15.07
N THR A 128 -6.32 7.45 15.54
CA THR A 128 -5.80 6.26 14.86
C THR A 128 -6.89 5.22 14.59
N ARG A 129 -7.80 4.98 15.54
CA ARG A 129 -8.84 3.96 15.38
C ARG A 129 -9.90 4.38 14.37
N GLU A 130 -10.27 5.65 14.33
CA GLU A 130 -11.18 6.19 13.32
C GLU A 130 -10.60 6.09 11.91
N ASN A 131 -9.29 6.34 11.74
CA ASN A 131 -8.64 6.18 10.44
C ASN A 131 -8.61 4.72 9.98
N VAL A 132 -8.35 3.78 10.90
CA VAL A 132 -8.39 2.33 10.60
C VAL A 132 -9.81 1.90 10.24
N GLU A 133 -10.81 2.33 11.02
CA GLU A 133 -12.23 2.00 10.80
C GLU A 133 -12.77 2.59 9.49
N ASP A 134 -12.39 3.82 9.13
CA ASP A 134 -12.77 4.40 7.83
C ASP A 134 -12.10 3.66 6.66
N LEU A 135 -10.86 3.19 6.84
CA LEU A 135 -10.13 2.51 5.78
C LEU A 135 -10.66 1.09 5.51
N VAL A 136 -10.92 0.31 6.55
CA VAL A 136 -11.27 -1.12 6.41
C VAL A 136 -12.76 -1.34 6.24
N ASP A 137 -13.13 -2.41 5.56
CA ASP A 137 -14.52 -2.79 5.37
C ASP A 137 -15.14 -3.21 6.72
N PRO A 138 -16.41 -2.85 6.99
CA PRO A 138 -17.06 -3.15 8.26
C PRO A 138 -16.99 -4.63 8.65
N GLY A 139 -16.59 -4.91 9.89
CA GLY A 139 -16.51 -6.27 10.44
C GLY A 139 -15.30 -7.10 9.97
N SER A 140 -14.40 -6.54 9.15
CA SER A 140 -13.23 -7.27 8.64
C SER A 140 -11.96 -7.15 9.52
N TRP A 141 -11.94 -6.21 10.46
CA TRP A 141 -10.75 -5.86 11.23
C TRP A 141 -10.35 -6.92 12.25
N VAL A 142 -9.10 -7.36 12.18
CA VAL A 142 -8.46 -8.25 13.15
C VAL A 142 -7.17 -7.62 13.64
N GLU A 143 -7.21 -7.06 14.86
CA GLU A 143 -6.07 -6.37 15.46
C GLU A 143 -5.03 -7.37 16.02
N TYR A 144 -3.76 -7.11 15.72
CA TYR A 144 -2.63 -7.86 16.26
C TYR A 144 -2.04 -7.10 17.44
N GLY A 145 -1.82 -7.78 18.57
CA GLY A 145 -1.21 -7.18 19.77
C GLY A 145 -1.88 -5.91 20.31
N PRO A 146 -3.21 -5.87 20.52
CA PRO A 146 -3.88 -4.73 21.17
C PRO A 146 -3.43 -4.53 22.63
N ALA A 147 -3.07 -5.62 23.33
CA ALA A 147 -2.65 -5.59 24.73
C ALA A 147 -1.17 -5.22 24.95
N VAL A 148 -0.40 -4.99 23.88
CA VAL A 148 1.03 -4.63 23.95
C VAL A 148 1.21 -3.28 24.64
N ILE A 149 2.26 -3.13 25.45
CA ILE A 149 2.59 -1.91 26.19
C ILE A 149 4.07 -1.57 26.04
N ALA A 150 4.44 -0.31 26.29
CA ALA A 150 5.80 0.15 26.16
C ALA A 150 6.80 -0.63 27.04
N ALA A 151 8.04 -0.74 26.57
CA ALA A 151 9.14 -1.42 27.23
C ALA A 151 9.76 -0.57 28.35
N GLN A 152 8.94 -0.18 29.33
CA GLN A 152 9.31 0.75 30.41
C GLN A 152 8.95 0.25 31.81
N ARG A 153 8.79 -1.07 32.00
CA ARG A 153 8.45 -1.70 33.29
C ARG A 153 9.47 -1.42 34.38
N ARG A 154 10.74 -1.17 34.04
CA ARG A 154 11.77 -0.80 35.03
C ARG A 154 11.55 0.58 35.68
N ARG A 155 10.70 1.44 35.10
CA ARG A 155 10.51 2.82 35.58
C ARG A 155 9.05 3.26 35.74
N ARG A 156 8.08 2.44 35.34
CA ARG A 156 6.64 2.73 35.42
C ARG A 156 5.89 1.49 35.92
N SER A 157 4.80 1.70 36.66
CA SER A 157 3.96 0.60 37.11
C SER A 157 3.26 -0.08 35.92
N LEU A 158 2.86 -1.35 36.09
CA LEU A 158 2.13 -2.06 35.05
C LEU A 158 0.83 -1.33 34.69
N GLU A 159 0.05 -0.92 35.70
CA GLU A 159 -1.22 -0.18 35.57
C GLU A 159 -1.07 1.08 34.70
N ASP A 160 -0.06 1.90 35.00
CA ASP A 160 0.22 3.13 34.24
C ASP A 160 0.62 2.83 32.79
N LEU A 161 1.40 1.77 32.55
CA LEU A 161 1.72 1.34 31.19
C LEU A 161 0.49 0.86 30.41
N VAL A 162 -0.44 0.16 31.05
CA VAL A 162 -1.72 -0.23 30.43
C VAL A 162 -2.48 0.99 29.94
N ALA A 163 -2.65 1.96 30.84
CA ALA A 163 -3.50 3.11 30.61
C ALA A 163 -2.88 4.12 29.62
N ARG A 164 -1.55 4.29 29.66
CA ARG A 164 -0.85 5.35 28.93
C ARG A 164 -0.08 4.88 27.69
N THR A 165 0.11 3.57 27.52
CA THR A 165 0.84 3.01 26.35
C THR A 165 0.08 1.88 25.65
N PRO A 166 -1.24 2.00 25.42
CA PRO A 166 -2.01 0.96 24.75
C PRO A 166 -1.44 0.67 23.35
N ALA A 167 -1.42 -0.61 22.99
CA ALA A 167 -0.84 -1.14 21.75
C ALA A 167 0.61 -0.67 21.47
N ASP A 168 1.33 -0.19 22.49
CA ASP A 168 2.60 0.53 22.38
C ASP A 168 2.63 1.67 21.33
N GLY A 169 1.47 2.31 21.12
CA GLY A 169 1.32 3.41 20.18
C GLY A 169 1.33 3.00 18.70
N LEU A 170 1.06 1.74 18.39
CA LEU A 170 0.88 1.25 17.01
C LEU A 170 -0.34 0.33 16.96
N VAL A 171 -1.43 0.79 16.37
CA VAL A 171 -2.59 -0.06 16.02
C VAL A 171 -2.26 -0.75 14.71
N ALA A 172 -2.31 -2.08 14.68
CA ALA A 172 -1.85 -2.84 13.52
C ALA A 172 -2.60 -4.16 13.42
N GLY A 173 -2.87 -4.60 12.20
CA GLY A 173 -3.65 -5.82 11.97
C GLY A 173 -3.95 -6.05 10.50
N VAL A 174 -4.92 -6.92 10.26
CA VAL A 174 -5.42 -7.24 8.92
C VAL A 174 -6.89 -6.83 8.84
N GLY A 175 -7.28 -6.18 7.76
CA GLY A 175 -8.67 -5.89 7.41
C GLY A 175 -8.88 -6.05 5.91
N ALA A 176 -10.13 -6.02 5.45
CA ALA A 176 -10.43 -5.92 4.03
C ALA A 176 -10.48 -4.45 3.61
N VAL A 177 -9.97 -4.10 2.44
CA VAL A 177 -10.12 -2.78 1.82
C VAL A 177 -10.65 -3.02 0.41
N ASN A 178 -11.82 -2.46 0.09
CA ASN A 178 -12.54 -2.74 -1.17
C ASN A 178 -12.82 -4.24 -1.38
N GLY A 179 -12.95 -5.02 -0.30
CA GLY A 179 -13.18 -6.47 -0.34
C GLY A 179 -11.91 -7.33 -0.34
N HIS A 180 -10.70 -6.75 -0.30
CA HIS A 180 -9.45 -7.53 -0.34
C HIS A 180 -8.61 -7.38 0.94
N SER A 181 -8.08 -8.49 1.43
CA SER A 181 -7.20 -8.54 2.60
C SER A 181 -6.00 -7.62 2.46
N THR A 182 -5.80 -6.76 3.45
CA THR A 182 -4.80 -5.70 3.50
C THR A 182 -4.25 -5.60 4.93
N ILE A 183 -2.93 -5.47 5.07
CA ILE A 183 -2.33 -5.13 6.35
C ILE A 183 -2.48 -3.62 6.55
N VAL A 184 -3.04 -3.24 7.69
CA VAL A 184 -3.15 -1.83 8.08
C VAL A 184 -2.36 -1.60 9.34
N MET A 185 -1.53 -0.57 9.32
CA MET A 185 -0.74 -0.10 10.46
C MET A 185 -0.94 1.39 10.65
N SER A 186 -1.09 1.82 11.89
CA SER A 186 -1.20 3.24 12.21
C SER A 186 -0.53 3.53 13.52
N TYR A 187 0.47 4.41 13.48
CA TYR A 187 0.98 5.00 14.71
C TYR A 187 -0.11 5.84 15.39
N ASP A 188 -0.10 5.83 16.72
CA ASP A 188 -0.96 6.66 17.57
C ASP A 188 -0.13 7.78 18.16
N TYR A 189 -0.25 8.98 17.56
CA TYR A 189 0.46 10.16 18.03
C TYR A 189 0.12 10.53 19.48
N THR A 190 -1.04 10.10 19.97
CA THR A 190 -1.44 10.35 21.36
C THR A 190 -0.66 9.50 22.37
N VAL A 191 -0.01 8.42 21.92
CA VAL A 191 0.85 7.55 22.72
C VAL A 191 2.31 7.87 22.42
N LEU A 192 2.97 8.57 23.35
CA LEU A 192 4.39 8.89 23.26
C LEU A 192 4.78 9.52 21.91
N ALA A 193 3.95 10.41 21.36
CA ALA A 193 4.15 11.11 20.09
C ALA A 193 4.32 10.18 18.87
N GLY A 194 3.68 9.00 18.87
CA GLY A 194 3.76 8.05 17.75
C GLY A 194 5.17 7.52 17.52
N THR A 195 6.02 7.57 18.55
CA THR A 195 7.42 7.16 18.46
C THR A 195 7.58 5.63 18.39
N GLN A 196 8.64 5.21 17.73
CA GLN A 196 8.99 3.81 17.48
C GLN A 196 9.74 3.25 18.69
N GLY A 197 9.08 2.40 19.46
CA GLY A 197 9.61 1.74 20.67
C GLY A 197 9.92 0.26 20.43
N LEU A 198 10.49 -0.41 21.42
CA LEU A 198 10.94 -1.79 21.28
C LEU A 198 9.81 -2.76 20.91
N GLN A 199 8.62 -2.59 21.51
CA GLN A 199 7.52 -3.52 21.29
C GLN A 199 6.75 -3.22 20.00
N ASN A 200 6.54 -1.94 19.68
CA ASN A 200 5.93 -1.59 18.40
C ASN A 200 6.85 -1.88 17.19
N HIS A 201 8.18 -1.93 17.37
CA HIS A 201 9.10 -2.51 16.38
C HIS A 201 8.84 -4.01 16.18
N ARG A 202 8.80 -4.81 17.24
CA ARG A 202 8.49 -6.25 17.12
C ARG A 202 7.13 -6.51 16.48
N LYS A 203 6.15 -5.66 16.79
CA LYS A 203 4.79 -5.73 16.24
C LYS A 203 4.77 -5.44 14.73
N LYS A 204 5.46 -4.39 14.27
CA LYS A 204 5.52 -4.08 12.82
C LYS A 204 6.38 -5.08 12.05
N ASP A 205 7.50 -5.53 12.59
CA ASP A 205 8.36 -6.55 11.98
C ASP A 205 7.57 -7.84 11.71
N ARG A 206 6.77 -8.27 12.69
CA ARG A 206 5.87 -9.42 12.54
C ARG A 206 4.87 -9.25 11.39
N LEU A 207 4.34 -8.04 11.19
CA LEU A 207 3.40 -7.78 10.09
C LEU A 207 4.11 -7.64 8.74
N PHE A 208 5.35 -7.13 8.70
CA PHE A 208 6.15 -7.13 7.47
C PHE A 208 6.41 -8.56 6.98
N GLU A 209 6.75 -9.48 7.89
CA GLU A 209 6.88 -10.91 7.56
C GLU A 209 5.56 -11.52 7.07
N LEU A 210 4.41 -11.09 7.61
CA LEU A 210 3.11 -11.54 7.12
C LEU A 210 2.80 -10.98 5.73
N ALA A 211 3.12 -9.72 5.47
CA ALA A 211 2.96 -9.10 4.16
C ALA A 211 3.76 -9.85 3.11
N GLU A 212 5.01 -10.19 3.41
CA GLU A 212 5.85 -11.00 2.53
C GLU A 212 5.25 -12.39 2.29
N ARG A 213 4.94 -13.13 3.36
CA ARG A 213 4.51 -14.53 3.27
C ARG A 213 3.13 -14.70 2.64
N LEU A 214 2.21 -13.78 2.93
CA LEU A 214 0.83 -13.83 2.47
C LEU A 214 0.57 -12.96 1.24
N ARG A 215 1.59 -12.24 0.76
CA ARG A 215 1.51 -11.30 -0.38
C ARG A 215 0.40 -10.26 -0.19
N LEU A 216 0.32 -9.68 1.00
CA LEU A 216 -0.71 -8.69 1.34
C LEU A 216 -0.18 -7.25 1.16
N PRO A 217 -0.95 -6.35 0.54
CA PRO A 217 -0.61 -4.93 0.51
C PRO A 217 -0.57 -4.34 1.92
N ILE A 218 0.17 -3.24 2.07
CA ILE A 218 0.27 -2.50 3.33
C ILE A 218 -0.23 -1.07 3.15
N VAL A 219 -1.15 -0.64 4.01
CA VAL A 219 -1.45 0.77 4.24
C VAL A 219 -0.92 1.17 5.62
N PHE A 220 -0.01 2.15 5.65
CA PHE A 220 0.67 2.59 6.86
C PHE A 220 0.42 4.08 7.12
N PHE A 221 -0.30 4.41 8.19
CA PHE A 221 -0.36 5.76 8.73
C PHE A 221 0.90 6.04 9.57
N THR A 222 1.74 6.94 9.07
CA THR A 222 3.14 7.09 9.49
C THR A 222 3.39 8.25 10.47
N GLU A 223 2.34 8.91 10.97
CA GLU A 223 2.47 10.03 11.92
C GLU A 223 3.29 9.64 13.17
N GLY A 224 4.41 10.32 13.43
CA GLY A 224 5.23 10.10 14.61
C GLY A 224 6.62 10.71 14.57
N GLY A 225 7.25 10.75 15.76
CA GLY A 225 8.52 11.45 15.99
C GLY A 225 9.81 10.62 15.82
N GLY A 226 9.74 9.40 15.29
CA GLY A 226 10.90 8.53 15.13
C GLY A 226 11.24 7.68 16.36
N GLY A 227 12.51 7.31 16.51
CA GLY A 227 12.97 6.37 17.55
C GLY A 227 12.70 6.87 18.98
N ARG A 228 12.23 5.97 19.85
CA ARG A 228 11.86 6.31 21.23
C ARG A 228 13.05 6.16 22.19
N PRO A 229 13.48 7.23 22.88
CA PRO A 229 14.64 7.16 23.79
C PRO A 229 14.33 6.56 25.17
N GLY A 230 13.06 6.44 25.56
CA GLY A 230 12.65 6.13 26.94
C GLY A 230 12.41 4.66 27.27
N ASP A 231 12.67 3.74 26.36
CA ASP A 231 12.40 2.30 26.55
C ASP A 231 13.53 1.61 27.33
N THR A 232 13.35 1.55 28.65
CA THR A 232 14.37 1.09 29.60
C THR A 232 14.48 -0.42 29.77
N ASP A 233 13.50 -1.21 29.32
CA ASP A 233 13.50 -2.67 29.55
C ASP A 233 14.48 -3.40 28.61
N GLY A 234 14.89 -2.76 27.51
CA GLY A 234 15.89 -3.29 26.58
C GLY A 234 17.28 -3.45 27.22
N THR A 235 18.14 -4.22 26.54
CA THR A 235 19.54 -4.46 26.93
C THR A 235 20.52 -4.07 25.81
N GLY A 236 20.06 -3.30 24.82
CA GLY A 236 20.85 -2.89 23.67
C GLY A 236 21.72 -1.66 23.93
N ALA A 237 22.74 -1.46 23.10
CA ALA A 237 23.61 -0.29 23.14
C ALA A 237 23.07 0.84 22.26
N SER A 238 22.86 0.58 20.95
CA SER A 238 22.51 1.61 19.96
C SER A 238 21.15 1.40 19.27
N GLY A 239 20.63 0.17 19.24
CA GLY A 239 19.40 -0.18 18.49
C GLY A 239 19.55 -0.19 16.98
N LEU A 240 20.79 -0.09 16.45
CA LEU A 240 21.07 -0.09 15.00
C LEU A 240 20.93 -1.47 14.34
N ASP A 241 20.73 -2.52 15.14
CA ASP A 241 20.44 -3.88 14.70
C ASP A 241 18.93 -4.12 14.46
N CYS A 242 18.08 -3.10 14.58
CA CYS A 242 16.66 -3.24 14.29
C CYS A 242 16.42 -3.55 12.80
N LEU A 243 15.62 -4.59 12.52
CA LEU A 243 15.42 -5.08 11.17
C LEU A 243 14.31 -4.34 10.41
N ALA A 244 13.44 -3.61 11.12
CA ALA A 244 12.25 -2.96 10.58
C ALA A 244 12.44 -2.26 9.22
N PHE A 245 13.45 -1.39 9.11
CA PHE A 245 13.67 -0.62 7.89
C PHE A 245 14.13 -1.49 6.72
N SER A 246 14.95 -2.50 7.01
CA SER A 246 15.37 -3.48 6.02
C SER A 246 14.18 -4.35 5.58
N LEU A 247 13.44 -4.94 6.53
CA LEU A 247 12.28 -5.78 6.25
C LEU A 247 11.22 -5.04 5.43
N PHE A 248 10.94 -3.78 5.78
CA PHE A 248 9.95 -2.99 5.05
C PHE A 248 10.42 -2.64 3.64
N ALA A 249 11.66 -2.20 3.46
CA ALA A 249 12.21 -1.91 2.13
C ALA A 249 12.26 -3.16 1.25
N HIS A 250 12.46 -4.35 1.83
CA HIS A 250 12.39 -5.63 1.11
C HIS A 250 11.00 -5.93 0.54
N LEU A 251 9.94 -5.25 0.95
CA LEU A 251 8.59 -5.41 0.38
C LEU A 251 8.36 -4.60 -0.90
N SER A 252 9.20 -3.60 -1.20
CA SER A 252 9.06 -2.79 -2.43
C SER A 252 9.10 -3.67 -3.69
N GLY A 253 8.12 -3.50 -4.58
CA GLY A 253 7.97 -4.30 -5.79
C GLY A 253 7.47 -5.73 -5.55
N LEU A 254 7.12 -6.09 -4.31
CA LEU A 254 6.51 -7.37 -3.97
C LEU A 254 5.01 -7.24 -3.67
N VAL A 255 4.64 -6.24 -2.87
CA VAL A 255 3.26 -5.93 -2.49
C VAL A 255 3.09 -4.40 -2.50
N PRO A 256 1.92 -3.87 -2.87
CA PRO A 256 1.68 -2.43 -2.81
C PRO A 256 1.93 -1.85 -1.42
N LEU A 257 2.76 -0.80 -1.35
CA LEU A 257 3.09 -0.07 -0.12
C LEU A 257 2.54 1.35 -0.17
N ILE A 258 1.61 1.68 0.73
CA ILE A 258 0.92 2.97 0.79
C ILE A 258 1.24 3.64 2.12
N ALA A 259 1.87 4.82 2.07
CA ALA A 259 2.02 5.68 3.23
C ALA A 259 0.91 6.73 3.26
N ILE A 260 0.28 6.89 4.43
CA ILE A 260 -0.57 8.03 4.74
C ILE A 260 0.10 8.84 5.85
N ASN A 261 0.17 10.15 5.70
CA ASN A 261 0.61 11.03 6.78
C ASN A 261 -0.38 12.16 7.04
N SER A 262 -0.64 12.39 8.32
CA SER A 262 -1.28 13.60 8.82
C SER A 262 -0.51 14.10 10.03
N GLY A 263 -0.07 15.36 10.03
CA GLY A 263 0.79 15.90 11.08
C GLY A 263 2.28 15.56 10.89
N TYR A 264 2.98 15.28 11.98
CA TYR A 264 4.45 15.21 11.99
C TYR A 264 4.98 13.81 11.68
N CYS A 265 5.89 13.68 10.72
CA CYS A 265 6.54 12.43 10.35
C CYS A 265 8.05 12.60 10.31
N PHE A 266 8.75 12.11 11.33
CA PHE A 266 10.19 12.31 11.46
C PHE A 266 11.02 11.03 11.63
N ALA A 267 12.27 11.09 11.17
CA ALA A 267 13.27 10.04 11.34
C ALA A 267 12.79 8.67 10.87
N GLY A 268 12.74 7.66 11.75
CA GLY A 268 12.32 6.30 11.39
C GLY A 268 10.89 6.22 10.82
N ASN A 269 10.01 7.15 11.18
CA ASN A 269 8.67 7.22 10.60
C ASN A 269 8.74 7.68 9.14
N ALA A 270 9.52 8.74 8.88
CA ALA A 270 9.77 9.28 7.55
C ALA A 270 10.54 8.29 6.65
N ALA A 271 11.45 7.50 7.23
CA ALA A 271 12.19 6.46 6.49
C ALA A 271 11.25 5.38 5.96
N ILE A 272 10.27 4.92 6.77
CA ILE A 272 9.22 4.00 6.32
C ILE A 272 8.34 4.64 5.24
N LEU A 273 7.92 5.89 5.45
CA LEU A 273 7.14 6.65 4.47
C LEU A 273 7.86 6.73 3.12
N GLY A 274 9.15 7.07 3.12
CA GLY A 274 9.95 7.22 1.90
C GLY A 274 10.22 5.91 1.14
N CYS A 275 9.99 4.75 1.77
CA CYS A 275 10.09 3.44 1.12
C CYS A 275 8.78 2.98 0.45
N CYS A 276 7.69 3.73 0.58
CA CYS A 276 6.40 3.36 0.00
C CYS A 276 6.31 3.69 -1.50
N ASP A 277 5.41 2.99 -2.19
CA ASP A 277 5.14 3.20 -3.61
C ASP A 277 4.39 4.52 -3.83
N VAL A 278 3.57 4.92 -2.86
CA VAL A 278 2.85 6.20 -2.85
C VAL A 278 2.84 6.82 -1.45
N VAL A 279 3.05 8.12 -1.41
CA VAL A 279 2.93 8.97 -0.22
C VAL A 279 1.72 9.87 -0.38
N ILE A 280 0.71 9.63 0.46
CA ILE A 280 -0.49 10.46 0.59
C ILE A 280 -0.34 11.30 1.84
N ALA A 281 -0.37 12.63 1.72
CA ALA A 281 -0.15 13.51 2.87
C ALA A 281 -1.21 14.61 2.95
N THR A 282 -1.73 14.84 4.16
CA THR A 282 -2.69 15.90 4.42
C THR A 282 -2.00 17.27 4.50
N ALA A 283 -2.75 18.35 4.26
CA ALA A 283 -2.23 19.72 4.19
C ALA A 283 -1.44 20.18 5.43
N ASN A 284 -1.74 19.64 6.61
CA ASN A 284 -1.03 19.93 7.86
C ASN A 284 0.26 19.11 8.08
N SER A 285 0.71 18.34 7.10
CA SER A 285 1.85 17.43 7.23
C SER A 285 3.20 18.15 7.24
N ASN A 286 4.14 17.62 8.02
CA ASN A 286 5.55 17.98 7.98
C ASN A 286 6.39 16.70 8.02
N ILE A 287 7.20 16.48 6.99
CA ILE A 287 7.90 15.21 6.76
C ILE A 287 9.40 15.49 6.72
N GLY A 288 10.22 14.76 7.47
CA GLY A 288 11.66 14.99 7.45
C GLY A 288 12.49 13.88 8.08
N MET A 289 13.73 13.70 7.61
CA MET A 289 14.62 12.67 8.15
C MET A 289 15.10 12.95 9.58
N GLY A 290 14.95 14.18 10.08
CA GLY A 290 15.25 14.54 11.46
C GLY A 290 14.17 15.47 12.01
N GLY A 291 13.68 15.17 13.22
CA GLY A 291 12.79 16.07 13.96
C GLY A 291 13.59 17.15 14.72
N PRO A 292 12.90 18.08 15.41
CA PRO A 292 13.55 19.23 16.07
C PRO A 292 14.70 18.85 17.00
N ALA A 293 14.51 17.83 17.85
CA ALA A 293 15.53 17.38 18.78
C ALA A 293 16.79 16.83 18.10
N MET A 294 16.66 16.22 16.92
CA MET A 294 17.80 15.71 16.16
C MET A 294 18.58 16.85 15.48
N ILE A 295 17.86 17.85 14.96
CA ILE A 295 18.46 19.04 14.34
C ILE A 295 19.23 19.85 15.39
N GLU A 296 18.59 20.13 16.52
CA GLU A 296 19.21 20.84 17.64
C GLU A 296 20.40 20.04 18.21
N GLY A 297 20.22 18.73 18.43
CA GLY A 297 21.29 17.84 18.89
C GLY A 297 22.50 17.77 17.93
N GLY A 298 22.30 18.05 16.64
CA GLY A 298 23.35 18.17 15.64
C GLY A 298 24.01 19.56 15.55
N GLY A 299 23.57 20.54 16.34
CA GLY A 299 24.08 21.90 16.32
C GLY A 299 23.63 22.72 15.10
N LEU A 300 22.56 22.31 14.41
CA LEU A 300 22.07 22.96 13.19
C LEU A 300 21.07 24.09 13.45
N GLY A 301 20.77 24.37 14.72
CA GLY A 301 19.81 25.38 15.16
C GLY A 301 18.55 24.78 15.78
N VAL A 302 17.63 25.65 16.18
CA VAL A 302 16.35 25.28 16.81
C VAL A 302 15.24 25.69 15.87
N TYR A 303 14.42 24.73 15.47
CA TYR A 303 13.31 24.94 14.54
C TYR A 303 12.04 24.34 15.12
N PRO A 304 10.88 24.99 14.95
CA PRO A 304 9.61 24.36 15.24
C PRO A 304 9.36 23.19 14.26
N PRO A 305 8.62 22.14 14.67
CA PRO A 305 8.25 21.03 13.77
C PRO A 305 7.62 21.46 12.44
N THR A 306 6.89 22.58 12.44
CA THR A 306 6.18 23.14 11.28
C THR A 306 7.09 23.75 10.21
N GLU A 307 8.38 23.94 10.51
CA GLU A 307 9.36 24.41 9.53
C GLU A 307 10.15 23.26 8.89
N ILE A 308 9.95 22.02 9.35
CA ILE A 308 10.72 20.86 8.89
C ILE A 308 9.93 20.11 7.82
N GLY A 309 10.28 20.35 6.56
CA GLY A 309 9.65 19.70 5.41
C GLY A 309 8.13 19.93 5.35
N PRO A 310 7.67 21.18 5.32
CA PRO A 310 6.26 21.50 5.12
C PRO A 310 5.79 21.06 3.73
N MET A 311 4.47 20.90 3.55
CA MET A 311 3.86 20.50 2.28
C MET A 311 4.24 21.40 1.10
N SER A 312 4.45 22.70 1.33
CA SER A 312 4.92 23.64 0.30
C SER A 312 6.32 23.35 -0.25
N VAL A 313 7.06 22.46 0.40
CA VAL A 313 8.36 21.96 -0.04
C VAL A 313 8.25 20.51 -0.53
N GLN A 314 7.53 19.66 0.22
CA GLN A 314 7.49 18.22 -0.05
C GLN A 314 6.63 17.80 -1.24
N VAL A 315 5.67 18.62 -1.62
CA VAL A 315 4.86 18.39 -2.83
C VAL A 315 5.66 18.72 -4.10
N PRO A 316 6.23 19.93 -4.27
CA PRO A 316 6.95 20.27 -5.51
C PRO A 316 8.29 19.54 -5.66
N ASN A 317 8.89 19.03 -4.59
CA ASN A 317 10.12 18.23 -4.68
C ASN A 317 9.89 16.74 -4.93
N GLY A 318 8.63 16.29 -5.04
CA GLY A 318 8.28 14.91 -5.38
C GLY A 318 8.29 13.91 -4.22
N VAL A 319 8.48 14.34 -2.97
CA VAL A 319 8.36 13.45 -1.80
C VAL A 319 6.91 13.02 -1.56
N VAL A 320 5.96 13.94 -1.74
CA VAL A 320 4.52 13.64 -1.66
C VAL A 320 3.97 13.40 -3.06
N ASP A 321 3.36 12.23 -3.26
CA ASP A 321 2.72 11.86 -4.51
C ASP A 321 1.28 12.41 -4.61
N ILE A 322 0.53 12.39 -3.51
CA ILE A 322 -0.86 12.85 -3.46
C ILE A 322 -1.04 13.76 -2.24
N ALA A 323 -1.23 15.06 -2.49
CA ALA A 323 -1.58 16.03 -1.45
C ALA A 323 -3.10 16.12 -1.30
N VAL A 324 -3.60 15.98 -0.07
CA VAL A 324 -5.03 16.02 0.24
C VAL A 324 -5.34 16.98 1.39
N ALA A 325 -6.60 17.37 1.54
CA ALA A 325 -7.00 18.31 2.58
C ALA A 325 -6.87 17.72 4.00
N ASP A 326 -7.37 16.50 4.19
CA ASP A 326 -7.56 15.87 5.50
C ASP A 326 -7.48 14.34 5.44
N GLU A 327 -7.61 13.69 6.60
CA GLU A 327 -7.50 12.24 6.76
C GLU A 327 -8.62 11.47 6.04
N ALA A 328 -9.81 12.07 5.85
CA ALA A 328 -10.90 11.44 5.11
C ALA A 328 -10.56 11.35 3.62
N ALA A 329 -10.08 12.46 3.05
CA ALA A 329 -9.59 12.49 1.68
C ALA A 329 -8.37 11.56 1.49
N ALA A 330 -7.50 11.43 2.50
CA ALA A 330 -6.37 10.52 2.47
C ALA A 330 -6.79 9.05 2.39
N VAL A 331 -7.79 8.64 3.20
CA VAL A 331 -8.36 7.29 3.16
C VAL A 331 -9.04 7.03 1.81
N ALA A 332 -9.80 7.99 1.28
CA ALA A 332 -10.43 7.85 -0.03
C ALA A 332 -9.38 7.66 -1.15
N ALA A 333 -8.31 8.45 -1.14
CA ALA A 333 -7.21 8.32 -2.09
C ALA A 333 -6.49 6.97 -1.96
N ALA A 334 -6.28 6.47 -0.74
CA ALA A 334 -5.65 5.17 -0.50
C ALA A 334 -6.52 4.01 -1.00
N LYS A 335 -7.83 4.06 -0.78
CA LYS A 335 -8.81 3.09 -1.34
C LYS A 335 -8.80 3.12 -2.86
N GLN A 336 -8.80 4.31 -3.46
CA GLN A 336 -8.75 4.46 -4.91
C GLN A 336 -7.43 3.92 -5.48
N TYR A 337 -6.29 4.29 -4.88
CA TYR A 337 -4.96 3.81 -5.28
C TYR A 337 -4.87 2.28 -5.22
N LEU A 338 -5.31 1.66 -4.12
CA LEU A 338 -5.32 0.20 -4.01
C LEU A 338 -6.17 -0.47 -5.09
N SER A 339 -7.29 0.15 -5.47
CA SER A 339 -8.22 -0.45 -6.44
C SER A 339 -7.56 -0.82 -7.77
N TYR A 340 -6.57 -0.06 -8.24
CA TYR A 340 -5.90 -0.34 -9.52
C TYR A 340 -5.10 -1.64 -9.49
N PHE A 341 -4.68 -2.10 -8.30
CA PHE A 341 -3.95 -3.34 -8.08
C PHE A 341 -4.87 -4.51 -7.68
N GLN A 342 -6.19 -4.26 -7.57
CA GLN A 342 -7.21 -5.23 -7.16
C GLN A 342 -7.98 -5.83 -8.35
N GLY A 343 -7.63 -5.41 -9.58
CA GLY A 343 -8.18 -5.94 -10.83
C GLY A 343 -9.15 -5.00 -11.54
N PRO A 344 -9.85 -5.50 -12.58
CA PRO A 344 -10.83 -4.72 -13.33
C PRO A 344 -12.13 -4.49 -12.55
N VAL A 345 -12.83 -3.40 -12.86
CA VAL A 345 -14.19 -3.11 -12.37
C VAL A 345 -15.21 -3.35 -13.50
N LEU A 346 -16.41 -3.83 -13.17
CA LEU A 346 -17.43 -4.16 -14.18
C LEU A 346 -18.30 -2.96 -14.54
N ASP A 347 -18.59 -2.10 -13.57
CA ASP A 347 -19.41 -0.91 -13.76
C ASP A 347 -18.51 0.28 -14.07
N TRP A 348 -18.63 0.83 -15.28
CA TRP A 348 -17.87 1.99 -15.74
C TRP A 348 -18.69 2.83 -16.71
N GLU A 349 -18.39 4.12 -16.75
CA GLU A 349 -18.92 5.08 -17.71
C GLU A 349 -17.74 5.87 -18.30
N CYS A 350 -17.93 6.48 -19.46
CA CYS A 350 -16.94 7.36 -20.06
C CYS A 350 -17.62 8.52 -20.79
N ALA A 351 -16.87 9.60 -21.04
CA ALA A 351 -17.34 10.74 -21.82
C ALA A 351 -17.59 10.36 -23.29
N ASP A 352 -18.29 11.23 -24.04
CA ASP A 352 -18.41 11.07 -25.49
C ASP A 352 -17.03 11.23 -26.14
N GLN A 353 -16.52 10.14 -26.71
CA GLN A 353 -15.19 10.12 -27.33
C GLN A 353 -15.12 10.99 -28.60
N ALA A 354 -16.26 11.42 -29.16
CA ALA A 354 -16.27 12.37 -30.27
C ALA A 354 -15.64 13.73 -29.88
N GLU A 355 -15.64 14.09 -28.60
CA GLU A 355 -15.03 15.33 -28.09
C GLU A 355 -13.50 15.36 -28.32
N LEU A 356 -12.85 14.18 -28.35
CA LEU A 356 -11.40 14.06 -28.60
C LEU A 356 -10.99 14.58 -29.99
N ARG A 357 -11.90 14.60 -30.97
CA ARG A 357 -11.63 15.09 -32.32
C ARG A 357 -11.27 16.58 -32.37
N SER A 358 -11.74 17.35 -31.40
CA SER A 358 -11.48 18.79 -31.26
C SER A 358 -10.56 19.14 -30.09
N ALA A 359 -10.07 18.15 -29.35
CA ALA A 359 -9.27 18.38 -28.14
C ALA A 359 -7.90 19.01 -28.45
N ILE A 360 -7.33 18.71 -29.63
CA ILE A 360 -6.07 19.31 -30.09
C ILE A 360 -6.37 20.43 -31.09
N PRO A 361 -5.90 21.67 -30.85
CA PRO A 361 -6.06 22.75 -31.82
C PRO A 361 -5.36 22.45 -33.15
N GLU A 362 -6.04 22.71 -34.27
CA GLU A 362 -5.44 22.59 -35.61
C GLU A 362 -4.23 23.51 -35.80
N ASN A 363 -4.24 24.68 -35.16
CA ASN A 363 -3.06 25.54 -35.12
C ASN A 363 -1.98 24.90 -34.23
N ARG A 364 -0.94 24.35 -34.86
CA ARG A 364 0.19 23.66 -34.22
C ARG A 364 0.90 24.44 -33.12
N LEU A 365 0.82 25.77 -33.13
CA LEU A 365 1.45 26.64 -32.12
C LEU A 365 0.58 26.87 -30.88
N ARG A 366 -0.71 26.52 -30.92
CA ARG A 366 -1.64 26.74 -29.81
C ARG A 366 -1.56 25.58 -28.81
N ILE A 367 -1.34 25.90 -27.54
CA ILE A 367 -1.34 24.92 -26.45
C ILE A 367 -2.77 24.46 -26.10
N TYR A 368 -2.87 23.34 -25.40
CA TYR A 368 -4.09 22.76 -24.84
C TYR A 368 -3.76 22.13 -23.48
N ASP A 369 -4.77 21.81 -22.66
CA ASP A 369 -4.57 21.03 -21.45
C ASP A 369 -4.71 19.54 -21.76
N VAL A 370 -3.62 18.80 -21.57
CA VAL A 370 -3.61 17.35 -21.79
C VAL A 370 -4.44 16.60 -20.75
N ARG A 371 -4.74 17.21 -19.59
CA ARG A 371 -5.64 16.62 -18.59
C ARG A 371 -7.07 16.51 -19.10
N ASP A 372 -7.52 17.43 -19.96
CA ASP A 372 -8.83 17.33 -20.60
C ASP A 372 -8.89 16.11 -21.54
N VAL A 373 -7.79 15.85 -22.26
CA VAL A 373 -7.64 14.63 -23.09
C VAL A 373 -7.68 13.37 -22.22
N VAL A 374 -6.94 13.34 -21.11
CA VAL A 374 -6.91 12.21 -20.18
C VAL A 374 -8.29 11.96 -19.56
N ALA A 375 -8.96 13.01 -19.10
CA ALA A 375 -10.28 12.92 -18.47
C ALA A 375 -11.36 12.43 -19.45
N THR A 376 -11.28 12.86 -20.72
CA THR A 376 -12.21 12.41 -21.77
C THR A 376 -11.93 10.95 -22.16
N LEU A 377 -10.66 10.56 -22.24
CA LEU A 377 -10.26 9.21 -22.66
C LEU A 377 -10.53 8.13 -21.61
N ALA A 378 -10.27 8.44 -20.33
CA ALA A 378 -10.42 7.53 -19.21
C ALA A 378 -11.89 7.32 -18.83
N ASP A 379 -12.16 6.27 -18.05
CA ASP A 379 -13.46 6.09 -17.42
C ASP A 379 -13.72 7.20 -16.40
N SER A 380 -14.95 7.66 -16.32
CA SER A 380 -15.36 8.76 -15.45
C SER A 380 -15.03 8.47 -13.98
N GLY A 381 -14.35 9.41 -13.31
CA GLY A 381 -13.92 9.26 -11.92
C GLY A 381 -12.74 8.31 -11.69
N SER A 382 -12.16 7.73 -12.75
CA SER A 382 -11.06 6.76 -12.63
C SER A 382 -9.66 7.36 -12.66
N VAL A 383 -9.50 8.67 -12.91
CA VAL A 383 -8.18 9.31 -12.99
C VAL A 383 -7.66 9.60 -11.59
N LEU A 384 -6.49 9.03 -11.26
CA LEU A 384 -5.71 9.36 -10.08
C LEU A 384 -4.31 9.83 -10.51
N GLU A 385 -4.12 11.15 -10.62
CA GLU A 385 -2.83 11.75 -10.96
C GLU A 385 -1.85 11.66 -9.78
N LEU A 386 -0.61 11.27 -10.06
CA LEU A 386 0.47 11.14 -9.09
C LEU A 386 1.55 12.21 -9.32
N ARG A 387 2.04 12.81 -8.23
CA ARG A 387 3.05 13.88 -8.22
C ARG A 387 2.72 15.05 -9.16
N PRO A 388 1.50 15.64 -9.14
CA PRO A 388 1.10 16.66 -10.10
C PRO A 388 2.01 17.92 -10.12
N GLU A 389 2.70 18.21 -9.01
CA GLU A 389 3.58 19.38 -8.86
C GLU A 389 5.09 19.09 -9.00
N PHE A 390 5.48 17.82 -9.18
CA PHE A 390 6.87 17.44 -9.47
C PHE A 390 7.00 16.95 -10.90
N GLY A 391 8.10 17.31 -11.58
CA GLY A 391 8.33 16.93 -12.98
C GLY A 391 7.15 17.31 -13.89
N VAL A 392 6.61 18.52 -13.72
CA VAL A 392 5.29 18.95 -14.24
C VAL A 392 5.14 18.92 -15.77
N GLY A 393 6.27 18.80 -16.51
CA GLY A 393 6.30 18.53 -17.95
C GLY A 393 5.84 17.11 -18.32
N MET A 394 5.79 16.21 -17.33
CA MET A 394 5.40 14.81 -17.46
C MET A 394 4.26 14.49 -16.47
N ILE A 395 3.10 14.15 -17.00
CA ILE A 395 1.96 13.68 -16.21
C ILE A 395 2.07 12.17 -16.06
N THR A 396 1.83 11.69 -14.85
CA THR A 396 1.73 10.26 -14.52
C THR A 396 0.43 10.05 -13.76
N ALA A 397 -0.41 9.13 -14.21
CA ALA A 397 -1.69 8.85 -13.57
C ALA A 397 -2.03 7.37 -13.64
N LEU A 398 -2.71 6.85 -12.62
CA LEU A 398 -3.45 5.59 -12.73
C LEU A 398 -4.85 5.90 -13.25
N VAL A 399 -5.29 5.18 -14.28
CA VAL A 399 -6.58 5.38 -14.95
C VAL A 399 -7.28 4.05 -15.18
N ARG A 400 -8.54 4.09 -15.59
CA ARG A 400 -9.22 2.92 -16.16
C ARG A 400 -9.75 3.19 -17.55
N ILE A 401 -9.76 2.15 -18.38
CA ILE A 401 -10.44 2.12 -19.67
C ILE A 401 -11.24 0.82 -19.74
N GLU A 402 -12.56 0.97 -19.79
CA GLU A 402 -13.52 -0.14 -19.70
C GLU A 402 -13.30 -0.99 -18.44
N GLY A 403 -13.09 -0.31 -17.32
CA GLY A 403 -12.86 -0.88 -16.01
C GLY A 403 -11.48 -1.49 -15.79
N ARG A 404 -10.66 -1.63 -16.83
CA ARG A 404 -9.31 -2.21 -16.75
C ARG A 404 -8.31 -1.15 -16.27
N PRO A 405 -7.43 -1.46 -15.30
CA PRO A 405 -6.44 -0.50 -14.80
C PRO A 405 -5.30 -0.29 -15.82
N LEU A 406 -4.88 0.95 -16.01
CA LEU A 406 -3.69 1.33 -16.79
C LEU A 406 -2.88 2.40 -16.06
N GLY A 407 -1.57 2.37 -16.25
CA GLY A 407 -0.70 3.51 -16.00
C GLY A 407 -0.68 4.41 -17.23
N LEU A 408 -0.83 5.71 -17.04
CA LEU A 408 -0.81 6.71 -18.10
C LEU A 408 0.36 7.67 -17.91
N ILE A 409 1.14 7.88 -18.97
CA ILE A 409 2.20 8.88 -19.03
C ILE A 409 1.90 9.85 -20.18
N ALA A 410 1.90 11.15 -19.92
CA ALA A 410 1.63 12.15 -20.93
C ALA A 410 2.57 13.36 -20.85
N ASN A 411 2.99 13.88 -22.01
CA ASN A 411 3.69 15.16 -22.04
C ASN A 411 2.69 16.30 -21.75
N ASN A 412 3.12 17.31 -20.99
CA ASN A 412 2.34 18.50 -20.71
C ASN A 412 2.78 19.68 -21.60
N PRO A 413 2.05 20.02 -22.68
CA PRO A 413 2.46 21.06 -23.62
C PRO A 413 2.47 22.47 -23.02
N THR A 414 1.80 22.69 -21.88
CA THR A 414 1.81 23.98 -21.16
C THR A 414 3.13 24.26 -20.45
N HIS A 415 3.97 23.23 -20.24
CA HIS A 415 5.27 23.34 -19.61
C HIS A 415 6.37 23.01 -20.62
N LEU A 416 7.24 23.99 -20.91
CA LEU A 416 8.37 23.82 -21.83
C LEU A 416 7.94 23.24 -23.21
N ALA A 417 6.73 23.57 -23.65
CA ALA A 417 6.09 23.02 -24.84
C ALA A 417 6.02 21.47 -24.86
N GLY A 418 6.07 20.78 -23.72
CA GLY A 418 6.07 19.32 -23.63
C GLY A 418 7.46 18.68 -23.76
N ALA A 419 8.54 19.48 -23.71
CA ALA A 419 9.90 18.95 -23.69
C ALA A 419 10.17 18.14 -22.42
N ILE A 420 11.02 17.11 -22.53
CA ILE A 420 11.36 16.23 -21.41
C ILE A 420 12.63 16.75 -20.73
N ASP A 421 12.51 17.18 -19.48
CA ASP A 421 13.61 17.60 -18.62
C ASP A 421 14.01 16.50 -17.62
N ALA A 422 14.98 16.78 -16.73
CA ALA A 422 15.49 15.79 -15.78
C ALA A 422 14.41 15.29 -14.81
N ASN A 423 13.62 16.20 -14.23
CA ASN A 423 12.56 15.84 -13.28
C ASN A 423 11.42 15.06 -13.96
N GLY A 424 11.02 15.46 -15.17
CA GLY A 424 10.02 14.74 -15.96
C GLY A 424 10.50 13.33 -16.35
N ALA A 425 11.79 13.18 -16.67
CA ALA A 425 12.39 11.89 -16.98
C ALA A 425 12.46 10.96 -15.76
N ASP A 426 12.83 11.47 -14.58
CA ASP A 426 12.84 10.69 -13.33
C ASP A 426 11.42 10.24 -12.96
N LYS A 427 10.46 11.17 -12.99
CA LYS A 427 9.05 10.89 -12.70
C LYS A 427 8.49 9.79 -13.61
N ALA A 428 8.70 9.88 -14.92
CA ALA A 428 8.30 8.82 -15.85
C ALA A 428 9.00 7.50 -15.53
N SER A 429 10.33 7.52 -15.34
CA SER A 429 11.13 6.31 -15.11
C SER A 429 10.74 5.57 -13.83
N ARG A 430 10.38 6.28 -12.76
CA ARG A 430 9.85 5.66 -11.55
C ARG A 430 8.47 5.07 -11.78
N PHE A 431 7.57 5.82 -12.43
CA PHE A 431 6.21 5.35 -12.68
C PHE A 431 6.14 4.12 -13.58
N LEU A 432 7.05 4.01 -14.56
CA LEU A 432 7.23 2.80 -15.36
C LEU A 432 7.59 1.57 -14.53
N GLN A 433 8.48 1.73 -13.53
CA GLN A 433 8.85 0.64 -12.63
C GLN A 433 7.68 0.23 -11.73
N LEU A 434 6.90 1.19 -11.24
CA LEU A 434 5.70 0.94 -10.44
C LEU A 434 4.69 0.10 -11.24
N CYS A 435 4.35 0.54 -12.45
CA CYS A 435 3.39 -0.16 -13.29
C CYS A 435 3.89 -1.56 -13.65
N ASP A 436 5.16 -1.67 -14.02
CA ASP A 436 5.73 -2.96 -14.40
C ASP A 436 5.78 -3.95 -13.23
N ALA A 437 6.16 -3.51 -12.03
CA ALA A 437 6.27 -4.37 -10.85
C ALA A 437 4.93 -5.02 -10.44
N TYR A 438 3.81 -4.37 -10.73
CA TYR A 438 2.46 -4.83 -10.37
C TYR A 438 1.59 -5.18 -11.58
N ASP A 439 2.22 -5.47 -12.72
CA ASP A 439 1.56 -5.92 -13.96
C ASP A 439 0.47 -4.98 -14.49
N ILE A 440 0.64 -3.67 -14.31
CA ILE A 440 -0.25 -2.65 -14.85
C ILE A 440 0.23 -2.25 -16.27
N PRO A 441 -0.59 -2.44 -17.32
CA PRO A 441 -0.28 -1.95 -18.68
C PRO A 441 -0.09 -0.45 -18.74
N ILE A 442 0.71 0.03 -19.69
CA ILE A 442 1.06 1.46 -19.80
C ILE A 442 0.55 2.08 -21.10
N LEU A 443 -0.06 3.26 -21.00
CA LEU A 443 -0.40 4.11 -22.13
C LEU A 443 0.45 5.38 -22.12
N PHE A 444 1.15 5.63 -23.23
CA PHE A 444 1.84 6.89 -23.48
C PHE A 444 1.01 7.79 -24.39
N LEU A 445 0.73 9.01 -23.93
CA LEU A 445 0.19 10.10 -24.74
C LEU A 445 1.32 11.07 -25.10
N CYS A 446 1.81 10.96 -26.34
CA CYS A 446 2.99 11.68 -26.80
C CYS A 446 2.62 13.02 -27.46
N ASP A 447 3.10 14.13 -26.88
CA ASP A 447 3.12 15.47 -27.50
C ASP A 447 4.41 16.20 -27.09
N THR A 448 5.55 15.73 -27.60
CA THR A 448 6.87 16.23 -27.20
C THR A 448 7.69 16.76 -28.39
N PRO A 449 8.34 17.94 -28.24
CA PRO A 449 9.38 18.40 -29.15
C PRO A 449 10.72 17.66 -28.96
N GLY A 450 10.80 16.74 -27.99
CA GLY A 450 11.98 15.97 -27.67
C GLY A 450 12.50 16.23 -26.25
N ILE A 451 13.72 15.78 -26.01
CA ILE A 451 14.45 16.07 -24.77
C ILE A 451 14.81 17.55 -24.77
N MET A 452 14.72 18.20 -23.60
CA MET A 452 15.14 19.59 -23.43
C MET A 452 16.62 19.76 -23.77
N VAL A 453 17.02 20.92 -24.29
CA VAL A 453 18.41 21.18 -24.70
C VAL A 453 18.91 22.53 -24.19
N GLY A 454 20.22 22.64 -23.99
CA GLY A 454 20.90 23.90 -23.68
C GLY A 454 21.83 23.79 -22.47
N PRO A 455 22.88 24.63 -22.37
CA PRO A 455 23.90 24.47 -21.34
C PRO A 455 23.38 24.50 -19.89
N GLU A 456 22.30 25.25 -19.62
CA GLU A 456 21.73 25.33 -18.27
C GLU A 456 21.04 24.04 -17.84
N VAL A 457 20.31 23.38 -18.75
CA VAL A 457 19.64 22.12 -18.42
C VAL A 457 20.63 20.97 -18.29
N GLU A 458 21.76 21.02 -18.98
CA GLU A 458 22.82 20.02 -18.81
C GLU A 458 23.43 20.02 -17.40
N LYS A 459 23.38 21.15 -16.67
CA LYS A 459 23.86 21.23 -15.28
C LYS A 459 23.03 20.36 -14.32
N THR A 460 21.82 19.95 -14.72
CA THR A 460 20.97 19.07 -13.92
C THR A 460 21.29 17.59 -14.16
N ALA A 461 22.44 17.27 -14.77
CA ALA A 461 22.81 15.93 -15.21
C ALA A 461 21.80 15.29 -16.19
N LEU A 462 21.18 16.12 -17.05
CA LEU A 462 20.10 15.73 -17.95
C LEU A 462 20.36 14.42 -18.70
N VAL A 463 21.57 14.25 -19.26
CA VAL A 463 22.00 13.03 -19.95
C VAL A 463 21.70 11.76 -19.16
N ARG A 464 21.97 11.74 -17.84
CA ARG A 464 21.71 10.56 -17.00
C ARG A 464 20.23 10.37 -16.73
N HIS A 465 19.51 11.44 -16.43
CA HIS A 465 18.09 11.39 -16.11
C HIS A 465 17.25 10.93 -17.30
N VAL A 466 17.46 11.48 -18.50
CA VAL A 466 16.74 11.02 -19.70
C VAL A 466 17.15 9.62 -20.14
N SER A 467 18.41 9.21 -19.87
CA SER A 467 18.86 7.83 -20.10
C SER A 467 18.09 6.81 -19.24
N ARG A 468 17.58 7.20 -18.06
CA ARG A 468 16.75 6.32 -17.22
C ARG A 468 15.47 5.92 -17.96
N MET A 469 14.85 6.79 -18.74
CA MET A 469 13.65 6.44 -19.51
C MET A 469 13.93 5.35 -20.54
N PHE A 470 15.08 5.38 -21.21
CA PHE A 470 15.46 4.34 -22.17
C PHE A 470 15.76 3.01 -21.48
N VAL A 471 16.56 3.02 -20.41
CA VAL A 471 16.93 1.78 -19.69
C VAL A 471 15.71 1.16 -19.01
N THR A 472 14.86 1.98 -18.39
CA THR A 472 13.63 1.50 -17.77
C THR A 472 12.64 1.03 -18.84
N GLY A 473 12.40 1.84 -19.88
CA GLY A 473 11.48 1.49 -20.98
C GLY A 473 11.87 0.20 -21.70
N ALA A 474 13.16 -0.07 -21.88
CA ALA A 474 13.62 -1.33 -22.46
C ALA A 474 13.57 -2.54 -21.51
N SER A 475 13.33 -2.32 -20.21
CA SER A 475 13.30 -3.39 -19.19
C SER A 475 11.91 -3.73 -18.66
N ILE A 476 10.87 -2.94 -18.99
CA ILE A 476 9.49 -3.32 -18.66
C ILE A 476 9.06 -4.52 -19.50
N THR A 477 8.18 -5.35 -18.94
CA THR A 477 7.60 -6.52 -19.64
C THR A 477 6.08 -6.50 -19.67
N VAL A 478 5.44 -5.53 -19.01
CA VAL A 478 4.01 -5.22 -19.23
C VAL A 478 3.77 -4.73 -20.67
N PRO A 479 2.59 -4.99 -21.24
CA PRO A 479 2.22 -4.39 -22.51
C PRO A 479 2.13 -2.87 -22.36
N PHE A 480 2.64 -2.16 -23.37
CA PHE A 480 2.53 -0.71 -23.42
C PHE A 480 2.18 -0.23 -24.83
N PHE A 481 1.57 0.95 -24.89
CA PHE A 481 0.95 1.51 -26.08
C PHE A 481 1.32 2.99 -26.22
N THR A 482 1.41 3.49 -27.44
CA THR A 482 1.68 4.91 -27.68
C THR A 482 0.64 5.51 -28.62
N ILE A 483 0.04 6.62 -28.19
CA ILE A 483 -0.80 7.49 -29.01
C ILE A 483 -0.10 8.84 -29.13
N VAL A 484 0.30 9.20 -30.34
CA VAL A 484 0.89 10.51 -30.63
C VAL A 484 -0.24 11.51 -30.88
N LEU A 485 -0.43 12.43 -29.93
CA LEU A 485 -1.49 13.43 -29.98
C LEU A 485 -1.17 14.51 -31.01
N ARG A 486 0.09 14.97 -31.03
CA ARG A 486 0.58 15.98 -31.97
C ARG A 486 2.07 15.82 -32.24
N LYS A 487 2.96 16.26 -31.36
CA LYS A 487 4.40 16.25 -31.65
C LYS A 487 5.06 14.93 -31.28
N GLY A 488 5.77 14.34 -32.23
CA GLY A 488 6.64 13.17 -32.04
C GLY A 488 8.05 13.42 -32.57
N TYR A 489 8.83 14.23 -31.85
CA TYR A 489 10.19 14.60 -32.29
C TYR A 489 11.33 13.95 -31.50
N GLY A 490 12.31 13.46 -32.25
CA GLY A 490 13.63 13.05 -31.78
C GLY A 490 13.63 11.98 -30.68
N LEU A 491 14.74 11.94 -29.93
CA LEU A 491 14.96 10.95 -28.86
C LEU A 491 13.91 11.03 -27.74
N GLY A 492 13.33 12.21 -27.49
CA GLY A 492 12.28 12.33 -26.46
C GLY A 492 11.00 11.60 -26.84
N ALA A 493 10.59 11.67 -28.10
CA ALA A 493 9.45 10.90 -28.59
C ALA A 493 9.74 9.39 -28.58
N GLN A 494 10.97 8.98 -28.94
CA GLN A 494 11.39 7.58 -28.82
C GLN A 494 11.35 7.11 -27.35
N ALA A 495 11.82 7.92 -26.39
CA ALA A 495 11.72 7.60 -24.97
C ALA A 495 10.25 7.45 -24.49
N MET A 496 9.33 8.27 -25.00
CA MET A 496 7.88 8.17 -24.80
C MET A 496 7.23 6.95 -25.48
N ALA A 497 8.02 6.11 -26.14
CA ALA A 497 7.58 4.83 -26.71
C ALA A 497 8.51 3.69 -26.26
N GLY A 498 9.08 3.79 -25.06
CA GLY A 498 9.97 2.73 -24.52
C GLY A 498 11.32 2.60 -25.25
N GLY A 499 11.68 3.56 -26.08
CA GLY A 499 12.95 3.64 -26.82
C GLY A 499 12.81 3.62 -28.34
N SER A 500 11.64 3.26 -28.88
CA SER A 500 11.36 3.26 -30.33
C SER A 500 9.86 3.18 -30.58
N PHE A 501 9.35 3.80 -31.65
CA PHE A 501 7.94 3.65 -32.07
C PHE A 501 7.54 2.24 -32.50
N LYS A 502 8.48 1.30 -32.58
CA LYS A 502 8.21 -0.12 -32.81
C LYS A 502 8.39 -1.01 -31.58
N ALA A 503 8.68 -0.42 -30.41
CA ALA A 503 8.73 -1.16 -29.16
C ALA A 503 7.33 -1.38 -28.51
N PRO A 504 6.38 -0.42 -28.56
CA PRO A 504 5.01 -0.65 -28.08
C PRO A 504 4.28 -1.75 -28.85
N VAL A 505 3.20 -2.27 -28.27
CA VAL A 505 2.26 -3.16 -28.97
C VAL A 505 1.63 -2.45 -30.18
N PHE A 506 1.34 -1.16 -30.03
CA PHE A 506 1.05 -0.27 -31.15
C PHE A 506 1.59 1.13 -30.89
N THR A 507 1.97 1.81 -31.98
CA THR A 507 2.15 3.26 -32.02
C THR A 507 1.22 3.83 -33.08
N VAL A 508 0.19 4.54 -32.66
CA VAL A 508 -0.74 5.24 -33.56
C VAL A 508 -0.65 6.75 -33.35
N ALA A 509 -1.11 7.51 -34.34
CA ALA A 509 -1.19 8.96 -34.24
C ALA A 509 -2.62 9.45 -34.41
N TRP A 510 -2.94 10.58 -33.79
CA TRP A 510 -4.09 11.38 -34.20
C TRP A 510 -3.76 12.15 -35.49
N PRO A 511 -4.77 12.67 -36.21
CA PRO A 511 -4.54 13.38 -37.48
C PRO A 511 -3.67 14.63 -37.34
N THR A 512 -3.62 15.21 -36.13
CA THR A 512 -2.76 16.32 -35.75
C THR A 512 -1.29 15.94 -35.57
N GLY A 513 -0.94 14.66 -35.70
CA GLY A 513 0.42 14.17 -35.54
C GLY A 513 1.43 14.79 -36.51
N GLU A 514 2.59 15.17 -35.99
CA GLU A 514 3.74 15.68 -36.71
C GLU A 514 5.06 15.09 -36.14
N PHE A 515 5.95 14.69 -37.05
CA PHE A 515 7.10 13.85 -36.75
C PHE A 515 8.40 14.40 -37.34
N GLY A 516 9.52 14.01 -36.74
CA GLY A 516 10.86 14.30 -37.28
C GLY A 516 11.98 13.95 -36.31
N GLY A 517 13.20 13.84 -36.82
CA GLY A 517 14.39 13.57 -35.98
C GLY A 517 14.74 14.72 -35.03
N MET A 518 14.33 15.95 -35.35
CA MET A 518 14.43 17.14 -34.52
C MET A 518 13.34 18.16 -34.96
N GLY A 519 13.21 19.28 -34.25
CA GLY A 519 12.30 20.35 -34.65
C GLY A 519 12.57 20.84 -36.08
N LEU A 520 11.51 21.02 -36.87
CA LEU A 520 11.56 21.25 -38.32
C LEU A 520 12.38 22.49 -38.68
N GLU A 521 12.21 23.58 -37.93
CA GLU A 521 12.91 24.84 -38.12
C GLU A 521 14.43 24.67 -37.89
N GLY A 522 14.81 23.88 -36.89
CA GLY A 522 16.21 23.55 -36.60
C GLY A 522 16.82 22.68 -37.69
N ALA A 523 16.09 21.68 -38.18
CA ALA A 523 16.53 20.82 -39.26
C ALA A 523 16.79 21.60 -40.55
N VAL A 524 15.91 22.52 -40.93
CA VAL A 524 16.12 23.38 -42.10
C VAL A 524 17.35 24.26 -41.92
N LYS A 525 17.48 24.95 -40.78
CA LYS A 525 18.63 25.84 -40.50
C LYS A 525 19.97 25.11 -40.53
N LEU A 526 20.00 23.85 -40.09
CA LEU A 526 21.22 23.05 -40.07
C LEU A 526 21.52 22.42 -41.44
N GLY A 527 20.54 21.76 -42.05
CA GLY A 527 20.70 21.03 -43.31
C GLY A 527 20.91 21.93 -44.52
N TYR A 528 20.26 23.10 -44.54
CA TYR A 528 20.30 24.04 -45.65
C TYR A 528 21.08 25.32 -45.34
N ARG A 529 21.96 25.28 -44.32
CA ARG A 529 22.71 26.47 -43.85
C ARG A 529 23.45 27.18 -44.98
N ASN A 530 24.17 26.44 -45.81
CA ASN A 530 24.98 27.00 -46.89
C ASN A 530 24.10 27.55 -48.03
N GLU A 531 22.99 26.89 -48.33
CA GLU A 531 22.03 27.31 -49.36
C GLU A 531 21.32 28.61 -48.94
N LEU A 532 20.84 28.68 -47.69
CA LEU A 532 20.23 29.89 -47.16
C LEU A 532 21.22 31.04 -47.03
N ALA A 533 22.48 30.76 -46.62
CA ALA A 533 23.52 31.79 -46.52
C ALA A 533 23.96 32.33 -47.89
N ALA A 534 23.75 31.58 -48.98
CA ALA A 534 24.04 32.02 -50.34
C ALA A 534 22.98 32.97 -50.92
N ILE A 535 21.81 33.10 -50.28
CA ILE A 535 20.76 34.05 -50.70
C ILE A 535 21.09 35.43 -50.11
N GLU A 536 21.45 36.40 -50.96
CA GLU A 536 21.84 37.75 -50.52
C GLU A 536 20.65 38.58 -50.02
N ASP A 537 19.48 38.45 -50.64
CA ASP A 537 18.27 39.15 -50.22
C ASP A 537 17.65 38.51 -48.97
N ASP A 538 17.51 39.31 -47.90
CA ASP A 538 16.99 38.84 -46.62
C ASP A 538 15.52 38.42 -46.72
N ASP A 539 14.71 39.11 -47.54
CA ASP A 539 13.29 38.77 -47.74
C ASP A 539 13.14 37.45 -48.52
N GLU A 540 13.95 37.26 -49.56
CA GLU A 540 14.01 36.01 -50.31
C GLU A 540 14.51 34.85 -49.43
N ARG A 541 15.49 35.08 -48.56
CA ARG A 541 16.03 34.07 -47.64
C ARG A 541 14.97 33.62 -46.64
N GLU A 542 14.24 34.56 -46.04
CA GLU A 542 13.17 34.27 -45.08
C GLU A 542 11.98 33.56 -45.74
N ARG A 543 11.62 33.94 -46.98
CA ARG A 543 10.60 33.22 -47.75
C ARG A 543 11.04 31.79 -48.06
N THR A 544 12.27 31.59 -48.56
CA THR A 544 12.82 30.27 -48.87
C THR A 544 12.89 29.38 -47.63
N PHE A 545 13.32 29.93 -46.49
CA PHE A 545 13.32 29.25 -45.21
C PHE A 545 11.92 28.77 -44.83
N ARG A 546 10.91 29.64 -44.90
CA ARG A 546 9.51 29.27 -44.61
C ARG A 546 8.97 28.21 -45.56
N GLU A 547 9.28 28.28 -46.85
CA GLU A 547 8.89 27.26 -47.84
C GLU A 547 9.54 25.89 -47.55
N MET A 548 10.83 25.86 -47.20
CA MET A 548 11.52 24.63 -46.81
C MET A 548 10.93 24.03 -45.53
N VAL A 549 10.61 24.85 -44.52
CA VAL A 549 9.94 24.40 -43.28
C VAL A 549 8.55 23.83 -43.60
N ALA A 550 7.76 24.50 -44.45
CA ALA A 550 6.45 24.02 -44.87
C ALA A 550 6.54 22.66 -45.59
N ARG A 551 7.54 22.47 -46.46
CA ARG A 551 7.80 21.18 -47.13
C ARG A 551 8.19 20.09 -46.14
N MET A 552 9.05 20.39 -45.16
CA MET A 552 9.40 19.43 -44.11
C MET A 552 8.20 19.09 -43.22
N TYR A 553 7.31 20.05 -42.97
CA TYR A 553 6.06 19.81 -42.27
C TYR A 553 5.14 18.86 -43.04
N GLU A 554 4.90 19.11 -44.34
CA GLU A 554 4.13 18.17 -45.18
C GLU A 554 4.72 16.76 -45.15
N HIS A 555 6.05 16.65 -45.16
CA HIS A 555 6.74 15.36 -45.03
C HIS A 555 6.59 14.73 -43.63
N GLY A 556 6.58 15.54 -42.57
CA GLY A 556 6.46 15.09 -41.19
C GLY A 556 5.03 14.84 -40.72
N LYS A 557 3.99 15.09 -41.53
CA LYS A 557 2.60 14.83 -41.15
C LYS A 557 2.38 13.35 -40.88
N ALA A 558 1.52 13.04 -39.90
CA ALA A 558 1.16 11.69 -39.51
C ALA A 558 0.80 10.78 -40.69
N LEU A 559 -0.03 11.29 -41.63
CA LEU A 559 -0.43 10.53 -42.81
C LEU A 559 0.77 10.11 -43.66
N ASN A 560 1.74 11.01 -43.87
CA ASN A 560 2.94 10.69 -44.63
C ASN A 560 3.84 9.71 -43.86
N THR A 561 4.06 9.95 -42.56
CA THR A 561 4.81 9.05 -41.66
C THR A 561 4.26 7.62 -41.65
N ALA A 562 2.93 7.46 -41.66
CA ALA A 562 2.29 6.15 -41.75
C ALA A 562 2.56 5.43 -43.08
N THR A 563 2.74 6.14 -44.20
CA THR A 563 3.09 5.49 -45.48
C THR A 563 4.46 4.81 -45.48
N TYR A 564 5.36 5.27 -44.61
CA TYR A 564 6.66 4.64 -44.37
C TYR A 564 6.60 3.55 -43.30
N PHE A 565 5.43 3.31 -42.72
CA PHE A 565 5.21 2.38 -41.63
C PHE A 565 6.08 2.66 -40.39
N GLU A 566 6.44 3.93 -40.15
CA GLU A 566 7.13 4.33 -38.91
C GLU A 566 6.18 4.30 -37.70
N ILE A 567 4.89 4.51 -37.94
CA ILE A 567 3.76 4.30 -37.03
C ILE A 567 2.79 3.30 -37.67
N ASP A 568 1.91 2.70 -36.86
CA ASP A 568 1.04 1.61 -37.30
C ASP A 568 -0.25 2.12 -37.99
N ASP A 569 -0.78 3.27 -37.56
CA ASP A 569 -1.92 3.92 -38.21
C ASP A 569 -2.06 5.41 -37.82
N VAL A 570 -2.85 6.14 -38.59
CA VAL A 570 -3.41 7.45 -38.23
C VAL A 570 -4.90 7.30 -37.99
N ILE A 571 -5.32 7.42 -36.74
CA ILE A 571 -6.66 7.02 -36.30
C ILE A 571 -7.58 8.22 -36.08
N ASP A 572 -8.89 8.01 -36.16
CA ASP A 572 -9.85 8.94 -35.58
C ASP A 572 -9.64 9.00 -34.06
N PRO A 573 -9.42 10.19 -33.44
CA PRO A 573 -9.24 10.31 -31.99
C PRO A 573 -10.30 9.60 -31.16
N ALA A 574 -11.55 9.56 -31.64
CA ALA A 574 -12.65 8.87 -30.97
C ALA A 574 -12.50 7.33 -30.91
N GLN A 575 -11.60 6.75 -31.71
CA GLN A 575 -11.30 5.31 -31.72
C GLN A 575 -10.16 4.92 -30.77
N SER A 576 -9.55 5.88 -30.05
CA SER A 576 -8.40 5.62 -29.16
C SER A 576 -8.67 4.49 -28.16
N ARG A 577 -9.84 4.50 -27.49
CA ARG A 577 -10.23 3.45 -26.53
C ARG A 577 -10.28 2.06 -27.18
N ARG A 578 -10.83 1.96 -28.39
CA ARG A 578 -10.94 0.70 -29.12
C ARG A 578 -9.56 0.08 -29.40
N TRP A 579 -8.58 0.89 -29.78
CA TRP A 579 -7.21 0.42 -30.00
C TRP A 579 -6.60 -0.12 -28.71
N ILE A 580 -6.73 0.64 -27.61
CA ILE A 580 -6.22 0.25 -26.30
C ILE A 580 -6.86 -1.07 -25.85
N VAL A 581 -8.18 -1.18 -25.91
CA VAL A 581 -8.93 -2.37 -25.51
C VAL A 581 -8.57 -3.58 -26.36
N SER A 582 -8.53 -3.42 -27.68
CA SER A 582 -8.18 -4.52 -28.60
C SER A 582 -6.78 -5.05 -28.34
N ALA A 583 -5.83 -4.16 -28.00
CA ALA A 583 -4.47 -4.54 -27.66
C ALA A 583 -4.38 -5.21 -26.28
N LEU A 584 -5.17 -4.77 -25.29
CA LEU A 584 -5.28 -5.43 -23.99
C LEU A 584 -5.90 -6.83 -24.10
N ASP A 585 -6.93 -7.01 -24.95
CA ASP A 585 -7.55 -8.32 -25.20
C ASP A 585 -6.60 -9.30 -25.91
N ALA A 586 -5.72 -8.78 -26.76
CA ALA A 586 -4.73 -9.58 -27.47
C ALA A 586 -3.48 -9.89 -26.62
N ALA A 587 -3.21 -9.10 -25.59
CA ALA A 587 -2.05 -9.30 -24.72
C ALA A 587 -2.21 -10.58 -23.89
N PRO A 588 -1.16 -11.41 -23.75
CA PRO A 588 -1.23 -12.58 -22.89
C PRO A 588 -1.44 -12.16 -21.43
N PRO A 589 -2.16 -12.95 -20.63
CA PRO A 589 -2.30 -12.66 -19.20
C PRO A 589 -0.92 -12.68 -18.52
N PRO A 590 -0.70 -11.85 -17.49
CA PRO A 590 0.54 -11.89 -16.71
C PRO A 590 0.78 -13.30 -16.13
N LEU A 591 2.04 -13.76 -16.19
CA LEU A 591 2.42 -15.01 -15.55
C LEU A 591 2.38 -14.85 -14.02
N PRO A 592 1.88 -15.84 -13.26
CA PRO A 592 1.95 -15.79 -11.80
C PRO A 592 3.41 -15.69 -11.32
N HIS A 593 3.72 -14.67 -10.51
CA HIS A 593 5.07 -14.49 -9.97
C HIS A 593 5.23 -15.25 -8.65
N ALA A 594 6.25 -16.11 -8.57
CA ALA A 594 6.63 -16.74 -7.30
C ALA A 594 7.26 -15.73 -6.32
N GLY A 595 7.82 -14.64 -6.83
CA GLY A 595 8.51 -13.58 -6.09
C GLY A 595 8.29 -12.21 -6.73
N LYS A 596 9.26 -11.31 -6.58
CA LYS A 596 9.17 -9.99 -7.21
C LYS A 596 9.47 -10.05 -8.70
N LYS A 597 8.74 -9.27 -9.48
CA LYS A 597 9.04 -9.05 -10.90
C LYS A 597 10.22 -8.11 -11.11
N ARG A 598 10.29 -7.04 -10.32
CA ARG A 598 11.46 -6.14 -10.22
C ARG A 598 12.11 -6.30 -8.84
N PRO A 599 13.44 -6.15 -8.69
CA PRO A 599 14.09 -6.31 -7.39
C PRO A 599 13.57 -5.32 -6.34
N PHE A 600 13.18 -4.12 -6.79
CA PHE A 600 12.52 -3.07 -6.04
C PHE A 600 11.88 -2.08 -7.03
N ILE A 601 11.05 -1.17 -6.52
CA ILE A 601 10.63 0.05 -7.23
C ILE A 601 11.51 1.18 -6.69
N ASP A 602 12.29 1.82 -7.57
CA ASP A 602 13.15 2.95 -7.16
C ASP A 602 12.31 4.04 -6.47
N THR A 603 12.79 4.56 -5.35
CA THR A 603 12.11 5.63 -4.60
C THR A 603 12.10 6.96 -5.34
N TRP A 604 12.94 7.12 -6.37
CA TRP A 604 13.10 8.35 -7.14
C TRP A 604 12.66 8.26 -8.61
#